data_AF-A0A7U9SXC4-F1
#
_entry.id   AF-A0A7U9SXC4-F1
#
_cell.length_a   1.000
_cell.length_b   1.000
_cell.length_c   1.000
_cell.angle_alpha   90.00
_cell.angle_beta   90.00
_cell.angle_gamma   90.00
#
_symmetry.space_group_name_H-M   'P 1'
#
loop_
_entity.id
_entity.type
_entity.pdbx_description
1 polymer ?
#
loop_
_entity_poly.entity_id
_entity_poly.type
_entity_poly.pdbx_seq_one_letter_code
_entity_poly.pdbx_strand_id
1 'polypeptide(L)'
;MEKKISEQIKSFLDFIDECRELNSMAYSGVGEEDKRHQDLTHAIEFEHDPEKIGRIGRRIHQNRIERRVYKDIYEITSPVVESLQGIPRTKRHWTRHDSFSGRCARWKAGRRTGSMFPGSRRIRFIFRK
;
A
#
# COMPACT_ATOMS: atom_id res chain seq x y z
N MET A 1 24.99 -7.51 34.23
CA MET A 1 24.17 -8.59 34.80
C MET A 1 23.68 -9.44 33.65
N GLU A 2 24.10 -10.70 33.58
CA GLU A 2 23.52 -11.65 32.63
C GLU A 2 22.04 -11.83 32.98
N LYS A 3 21.14 -11.57 32.02
CA LYS A 3 19.73 -11.89 32.19
C LYS A 3 19.59 -13.39 32.34
N LYS A 4 18.76 -13.83 33.28
CA LYS A 4 18.47 -15.26 33.42
C LYS A 4 17.89 -15.76 32.09
N ILE A 5 18.23 -16.98 31.70
CA ILE A 5 17.75 -17.59 30.45
C ILE A 5 16.21 -17.52 30.35
N SER A 6 15.51 -17.69 31.47
CA SER A 6 14.05 -17.55 31.55
C SER A 6 13.54 -16.16 31.17
N GLU A 7 14.26 -15.10 31.54
CA GLU A 7 13.90 -13.71 31.21
C GLU A 7 14.14 -13.43 29.72
N GLN A 8 15.20 -14.01 29.15
CA GLN A 8 15.46 -13.91 27.71
C GLN A 8 14.36 -14.60 26.90
N ILE A 9 13.97 -15.82 27.28
CA ILE A 9 12.87 -16.54 26.65
C ILE A 9 11.57 -15.76 26.75
N LYS A 10 11.27 -15.19 27.93
CA LYS A 10 10.07 -14.37 28.11
C LYS A 10 10.07 -13.15 27.18
N SER A 11 11.18 -12.40 27.13
CA SER A 11 11.29 -11.23 26.25
C SER A 11 11.14 -11.58 24.75
N PHE A 12 11.55 -12.79 24.36
CA PHE A 12 11.37 -13.25 22.99
C PHE A 12 9.90 -13.60 22.69
N LEU A 13 9.20 -14.22 23.63
CA LEU A 13 7.76 -14.50 23.50
C LEU A 13 6.94 -13.19 23.45
N ASP A 14 7.26 -12.25 24.35
CA ASP A 14 6.62 -10.93 24.38
C ASP A 14 6.82 -10.19 23.03
N PHE A 15 8.02 -10.26 22.44
CA PHE A 15 8.31 -9.69 21.12
C PHE A 15 7.48 -10.33 19.99
N ILE A 16 7.27 -11.65 20.05
CA ILE A 16 6.44 -12.36 19.06
C ILE A 16 5.00 -11.85 19.13
N ASP A 17 4.46 -11.69 20.34
CA ASP A 17 3.10 -11.23 20.52
C ASP A 17 2.94 -9.76 20.07
N GLU A 18 3.92 -8.91 20.38
CA GLU A 18 3.98 -7.54 19.85
C GLU A 18 3.97 -7.51 18.31
N CYS A 19 4.76 -8.38 17.66
CA CYS A 19 4.76 -8.48 16.19
C CYS A 19 3.39 -8.89 15.63
N ARG A 20 2.65 -9.77 16.31
CA ARG A 20 1.30 -10.18 15.90
C ARG A 20 0.30 -9.04 16.04
N GLU A 21 0.35 -8.32 17.15
CA GLU A 21 -0.51 -7.16 17.40
C GLU A 21 -0.26 -6.05 16.38
N LEU A 22 1.02 -5.70 16.16
CA LEU A 22 1.41 -4.70 15.17
C LEU A 22 0.98 -5.11 13.75
N ASN A 23 1.11 -6.38 13.40
CA ASN A 23 0.69 -6.87 12.09
C ASN A 23 -0.83 -6.76 11.91
N SER A 24 -1.60 -7.18 12.91
CA SER A 24 -3.07 -7.11 12.89
C SER A 24 -3.58 -5.67 12.83
N MET A 25 -2.97 -4.79 13.63
CA MET A 25 -3.24 -3.35 13.62
C MET A 25 -2.94 -2.74 12.25
N ALA A 26 -1.76 -3.03 11.68
CA ALA A 26 -1.36 -2.49 10.39
C ALA A 26 -2.26 -2.98 9.25
N TYR A 27 -2.65 -4.26 9.26
CA TYR A 27 -3.60 -4.81 8.30
C TYR A 27 -4.95 -4.11 8.36
N SER A 28 -5.48 -3.92 9.57
CA SER A 28 -6.75 -3.23 9.80
C SER A 28 -6.67 -1.75 9.39
N GLY A 29 -5.58 -1.08 9.77
CA GLY A 29 -5.32 0.33 9.45
C GLY A 29 -5.23 0.60 7.94
N VAL A 30 -4.60 -0.28 7.15
CA VAL A 30 -4.63 -0.17 5.68
C VAL A 30 -6.07 -0.24 5.15
N GLY A 31 -6.88 -1.16 5.67
CA GLY A 31 -8.27 -1.32 5.27
C GLY A 31 -9.16 -0.12 5.63
N GLU A 32 -8.95 0.46 6.81
CA GLU A 32 -9.66 1.67 7.23
C GLU A 32 -9.27 2.89 6.38
N GLU A 33 -7.98 3.09 6.14
CA GLU A 33 -7.52 4.19 5.30
C GLU A 33 -7.98 4.04 3.84
N ASP A 34 -8.11 2.81 3.32
CA ASP A 34 -8.67 2.57 1.99
C ASP A 34 -10.16 2.94 1.90
N LYS A 35 -10.95 2.68 2.96
CA LYS A 35 -12.35 3.13 3.03
C LYS A 35 -12.44 4.64 3.12
N ARG A 36 -11.66 5.27 4.01
CA ARG A 36 -11.58 6.73 4.14
C ARG A 36 -11.17 7.40 2.83
N HIS A 37 -10.27 6.78 2.08
CA HIS A 37 -9.86 7.27 0.76
C HIS A 37 -11.03 7.31 -0.23
N GLN A 38 -11.85 6.25 -0.26
CA GLN A 38 -13.05 6.19 -1.10
C GLN A 38 -14.05 7.28 -0.69
N ASP A 39 -14.31 7.44 0.61
CA ASP A 39 -15.22 8.47 1.12
C ASP A 39 -14.76 9.88 0.74
N LEU A 40 -13.47 10.18 0.87
CA LEU A 40 -12.91 11.47 0.48
C LEU A 40 -12.95 11.68 -1.05
N THR A 41 -12.79 10.61 -1.83
CA THR A 41 -12.90 10.68 -3.30
C THR A 41 -14.34 11.00 -3.71
N HIS A 42 -15.32 10.31 -3.12
CA HIS A 42 -16.73 10.60 -3.31
C HIS A 42 -17.08 12.04 -2.89
N ALA A 43 -16.52 12.52 -1.78
CA ALA A 43 -16.74 13.89 -1.35
C ALA A 43 -16.24 14.93 -2.38
N ILE A 44 -15.17 14.65 -3.13
CA ILE A 44 -14.72 15.53 -4.22
C ILE A 44 -15.65 15.44 -5.44
N GLU A 45 -16.16 14.25 -5.78
CA GLU A 45 -17.02 14.04 -6.95
C GLU A 45 -18.31 14.88 -6.92
N PHE A 46 -18.83 15.15 -5.72
CA PHE A 46 -20.07 15.91 -5.52
C PHE A 46 -19.87 17.35 -5.03
N GLU A 47 -18.62 17.78 -4.80
CA GLU A 47 -18.34 19.14 -4.34
C GLU A 47 -18.13 20.08 -5.55
N HIS A 48 -18.69 21.28 -5.46
CA HIS A 48 -18.63 22.29 -6.52
C HIS A 48 -17.80 23.51 -6.10
N ASP A 49 -17.58 23.69 -4.79
CA ASP A 49 -16.76 24.76 -4.26
C ASP A 49 -15.25 24.42 -4.39
N PRO A 50 -14.48 25.20 -5.17
CA PRO A 50 -13.06 24.94 -5.38
C PRO A 50 -12.22 24.98 -4.10
N GLU A 51 -12.60 25.78 -3.10
CA GLU A 51 -11.87 25.85 -1.84
C GLU A 51 -12.05 24.56 -1.01
N LYS A 52 -13.27 24.03 -0.98
CA LYS A 52 -13.58 22.77 -0.30
C LYS A 52 -12.93 21.58 -0.99
N ILE A 53 -12.94 21.55 -2.32
CA ILE A 53 -12.19 20.55 -3.11
C ILE A 53 -10.70 20.58 -2.73
N GLY A 54 -10.10 21.77 -2.64
CA GLY A 54 -8.71 21.93 -2.22
C GLY A 54 -8.44 21.40 -0.80
N ARG A 55 -9.37 21.61 0.15
CA ARG A 55 -9.27 21.06 1.51
C ARG A 55 -9.39 19.53 1.52
N ILE A 56 -10.32 18.96 0.77
CA ILE A 56 -10.50 17.51 0.67
C ILE A 56 -9.28 16.87 -0.02
N GLY A 57 -8.71 17.50 -1.05
CA GLY A 57 -7.49 17.05 -1.70
C GLY A 57 -6.28 16.96 -0.75
N ARG A 58 -6.14 17.93 0.18
CA ARG A 58 -5.12 17.84 1.24
C ARG A 58 -5.34 16.66 2.18
N ARG A 59 -6.60 16.38 2.54
CA ARG A 59 -6.96 15.22 3.36
C ARG A 59 -6.66 13.90 2.66
N ILE A 60 -6.94 13.80 1.36
CA ILE A 60 -6.58 12.62 0.54
C ILE A 60 -5.07 12.40 0.54
N HIS A 61 -4.28 13.47 0.40
CA HIS A 61 -2.82 13.36 0.46
C HIS A 61 -2.35 12.80 1.80
N GLN A 62 -2.88 13.33 2.92
CA GLN A 62 -2.55 12.88 4.26
C GLN A 62 -2.93 11.40 4.48
N ASN A 63 -4.15 11.01 4.10
CA ASN A 63 -4.62 9.62 4.12
C ASN A 63 -3.66 8.68 3.35
N ARG A 64 -3.10 9.12 2.22
CA ARG A 64 -2.13 8.33 1.44
C ARG A 64 -0.78 8.18 2.13
N ILE A 65 -0.37 9.16 2.95
CA ILE A 65 0.83 9.07 3.79
C ILE A 65 0.60 8.05 4.91
N GLU A 66 -0.52 8.18 5.63
CA GLU A 66 -0.88 7.29 6.74
C GLU A 66 -1.02 5.84 6.28
N ARG A 67 -1.68 5.60 5.15
CA ARG A 67 -1.75 4.27 4.52
C ARG A 67 -0.37 3.68 4.20
N ARG A 68 0.61 4.49 3.82
CA ARG A 68 1.98 4.01 3.57
C ARG A 68 2.65 3.57 4.86
N VAL A 69 2.49 4.34 5.94
CA VAL A 69 3.02 3.97 7.27
C VAL A 69 2.49 2.60 7.69
N TYR A 70 1.17 2.38 7.59
CA TYR A 70 0.59 1.06 7.91
C TYR A 70 1.10 -0.05 6.99
N LYS A 71 1.26 0.22 5.69
CA LYS A 71 1.83 -0.76 4.73
C LYS A 71 3.26 -1.14 5.10
N ASP A 72 4.09 -0.16 5.48
CA ASP A 72 5.49 -0.39 5.82
C ASP A 72 5.59 -1.20 7.13
N ILE A 73 4.76 -0.90 8.14
CA ILE A 73 4.67 -1.69 9.38
C ILE A 73 4.23 -3.14 9.08
N TYR A 74 3.22 -3.31 8.22
CA TYR A 74 2.76 -4.64 7.82
C TYR A 74 3.88 -5.43 7.11
N GLU A 75 4.60 -4.81 6.17
CA GLU A 75 5.70 -5.46 5.45
C GLU A 75 6.84 -5.91 6.36
N ILE A 76 7.14 -5.16 7.43
CA ILE A 76 8.16 -5.52 8.41
C ILE A 76 7.70 -6.68 9.31
N THR A 77 6.43 -6.68 9.71
CA THR A 77 5.90 -7.64 10.71
C THR A 77 5.36 -8.93 10.10
N SER A 78 4.88 -8.91 8.85
CA SER A 78 4.30 -10.07 8.15
C SER A 78 5.23 -11.29 8.11
N PRO A 79 6.55 -11.15 7.81
CA PRO A 79 7.45 -12.29 7.75
C PRO A 79 7.57 -13.06 9.07
N VAL A 80 7.52 -12.35 10.21
CA VAL A 80 7.60 -12.97 11.55
C VAL A 80 6.34 -13.77 11.83
N VAL A 81 5.17 -13.17 11.57
CA VAL A 81 3.87 -13.82 11.80
C VAL A 81 3.68 -15.03 10.88
N GLU A 82 4.02 -14.91 9.60
CA GLU A 82 3.94 -16.01 8.62
C GLU A 82 4.85 -17.20 9.00
N SER A 83 6.06 -16.90 9.49
CA SER A 83 7.02 -17.94 9.91
C SER A 83 6.51 -18.74 11.11
N LEU A 84 5.77 -18.10 12.03
CA LEU A 84 5.20 -18.75 13.21
C LEU A 84 3.98 -19.62 12.90
N GLN A 85 3.25 -19.33 11.83
CA GLN A 85 2.05 -20.10 11.42
C GLN A 85 2.40 -21.41 10.70
N GLY A 86 3.68 -21.71 10.50
CA GLY A 86 4.12 -22.93 9.81
C GLY A 86 3.72 -22.98 8.33
N ILE A 87 3.27 -21.86 7.77
CA ILE A 87 2.94 -21.75 6.35
C ILE A 87 4.29 -21.74 5.62
N PRO A 88 4.60 -22.76 4.79
CA PRO A 88 5.81 -22.69 3.97
C PRO A 88 5.73 -21.41 3.14
N ARG A 89 6.84 -20.66 3.04
CA ARG A 89 6.96 -19.59 2.05
C ARG A 89 6.78 -20.22 0.67
N THR A 90 5.54 -20.44 0.25
CA THR A 90 5.19 -20.40 -1.15
C THR A 90 5.71 -19.05 -1.56
N LYS A 91 6.63 -19.03 -2.53
CA LYS A 91 7.07 -17.82 -3.20
C LYS A 91 5.82 -17.21 -3.85
N ARG A 92 4.95 -16.62 -3.05
CA ARG A 92 3.78 -15.85 -3.46
C ARG A 92 4.36 -14.52 -3.92
N HIS A 93 4.96 -14.60 -5.11
CA HIS A 93 4.67 -13.72 -6.21
C HIS A 93 4.98 -12.23 -6.01
N TRP A 94 6.28 -11.93 -6.05
CA TRP A 94 6.75 -10.64 -6.58
C TRP A 94 6.34 -10.39 -8.06
N THR A 95 5.55 -11.26 -8.69
CA THR A 95 5.02 -11.06 -10.05
C THR A 95 3.83 -10.09 -10.14
N ARG A 96 3.41 -9.44 -9.05
CA ARG A 96 2.46 -8.31 -9.13
C ARG A 96 3.13 -6.94 -9.21
N HIS A 97 4.40 -6.82 -8.81
CA HIS A 97 5.17 -5.58 -8.98
C HIS A 97 5.84 -5.47 -10.37
N ASP A 98 6.20 -6.61 -10.98
CA ASP A 98 6.79 -6.62 -12.34
C ASP A 98 5.80 -6.35 -13.47
N SER A 99 4.50 -6.51 -13.24
CA SER A 99 3.49 -6.20 -14.25
C SER A 99 3.14 -4.70 -14.31
N PHE A 100 3.52 -3.90 -13.30
CA PHE A 100 3.41 -2.43 -13.39
C PHE A 100 4.69 -1.81 -13.97
N SER A 101 5.87 -2.29 -13.57
CA SER A 101 7.16 -1.88 -14.15
C SER A 101 7.32 -2.33 -15.62
N GLY A 102 6.88 -3.54 -15.96
CA GLY A 102 6.88 -4.08 -17.33
C GLY A 102 5.91 -3.36 -18.27
N ARG A 103 4.79 -2.82 -17.75
CA ARG A 103 3.89 -1.93 -18.52
C ARG A 103 4.54 -0.57 -18.79
N CYS A 104 5.23 0.02 -17.82
CA CYS A 104 6.01 1.24 -18.01
C CYS A 104 7.19 1.07 -18.98
N ALA A 105 7.88 -0.09 -18.96
CA ALA A 105 8.94 -0.42 -19.91
C ALA A 105 8.40 -0.58 -21.34
N ARG A 106 7.26 -1.29 -21.51
CA ARG A 106 6.57 -1.41 -22.80
C ARG A 106 6.04 -0.06 -23.32
N TRP A 107 5.59 0.83 -22.43
CA TRP A 107 5.15 2.18 -22.77
C TRP A 107 6.31 3.09 -23.22
N LYS A 108 7.52 2.90 -22.66
CA LYS A 108 8.74 3.59 -23.14
C LYS A 108 9.26 3.03 -24.47
N ALA A 109 9.10 1.73 -24.72
CA ALA A 109 9.49 1.10 -26.00
C ALA A 109 8.53 1.48 -27.15
N GLY A 110 7.21 1.49 -26.91
CA GLY A 110 6.22 1.86 -27.92
C GLY A 110 6.27 3.33 -28.37
N ARG A 111 6.88 4.23 -27.57
CA ARG A 111 7.14 5.62 -27.98
C ARG A 111 8.28 5.75 -29.00
N ARG A 112 9.16 4.76 -29.12
CA ARG A 112 10.26 4.77 -30.11
C ARG A 112 9.88 4.10 -31.44
N THR A 113 8.87 3.24 -31.47
CA THR A 113 8.53 2.44 -32.67
C THR A 113 7.13 2.70 -33.24
N GLY A 114 6.38 3.68 -32.73
CA GLY A 114 5.15 4.16 -33.39
C GLY A 114 4.00 3.16 -33.51
N SER A 115 4.05 2.00 -32.83
CA SER A 115 2.96 1.03 -32.83
C SER A 115 2.24 1.02 -31.47
N MET A 116 1.23 1.88 -31.36
CA MET A 116 0.22 1.79 -30.30
C MET A 116 -0.75 0.66 -30.69
N PHE A 117 -0.89 -0.36 -29.83
CA PHE A 117 -1.80 -1.49 -30.03
C PHE A 117 -3.20 -1.04 -30.49
N PRO A 118 -3.85 -1.78 -31.40
CA PRO A 118 -5.15 -1.42 -31.94
C PRO A 118 -6.23 -1.74 -30.89
N GLY A 119 -7.10 -0.78 -30.61
CA GLY A 119 -8.30 -1.02 -29.81
C GLY A 119 -8.23 -0.47 -28.39
N SER A 120 -8.26 0.86 -28.25
CA SER A 120 -8.92 1.52 -27.12
C SER A 120 -9.21 2.97 -27.51
N ARG A 121 -10.50 3.31 -27.50
CA ARG A 121 -11.01 4.62 -27.94
C ARG A 121 -10.37 5.72 -27.09
N ARG A 122 -9.88 6.77 -27.78
CA ARG A 122 -9.25 7.96 -27.20
C ARG A 122 -10.19 8.63 -26.18
N ILE A 123 -9.80 8.65 -24.91
CA ILE A 123 -10.18 9.74 -24.00
C ILE A 123 -9.04 10.77 -24.09
N ARG A 124 -9.30 11.88 -24.78
CA ARG A 124 -8.41 13.04 -24.81
C ARG A 124 -8.60 13.82 -23.52
N PHE A 125 -7.68 13.69 -22.56
CA PHE A 125 -7.51 14.73 -21.55
C PHE A 125 -6.57 15.79 -22.09
N ILE A 126 -7.15 16.97 -22.34
CA ILE A 126 -6.46 18.20 -22.74
C ILE A 126 -5.95 18.85 -21.45
N PHE A 127 -4.62 18.94 -21.27
CA PHE A 127 -4.02 19.90 -20.34
C PHE A 127 -3.57 21.12 -21.17
N ARG A 128 -4.23 22.26 -20.92
CA ARG A 128 -3.94 23.63 -21.36
C ARG A 128 -4.03 24.41 -20.03
N LYS A 129 -3.07 25.21 -19.56
CA LYS A 129 -1.82 25.79 -20.05
C LYS A 129 -0.74 25.59 -18.98
#